data_AF-A0A5C6AAY5-F1
#
_entry.id   AF-A0A5C6AAY5-F1
#
_cell.length_a   1.000
_cell.length_b   1.000
_cell.length_c   1.000
_cell.angle_alpha   90.00
_cell.angle_beta   90.00
_cell.angle_gamma   90.00
#
_symmetry.space_group_name_H-M   'P 1'
#
loop_
_entity.id
_entity.type
_entity.pdbx_description
1 polymer ?
#
loop_
_entity_poly.entity_id
_entity_poly.type
_entity_poly.pdbx_seq_one_letter_code
_entity_poly.pdbx_strand_id
1 'polypeptide(L)'
;MNDWEDRYVGHWSDGVGTEIKVVKLHKHKFLVSYFRDGQPVQRPWLGDRPSIDMPATYIVDPLEGDDFEVELSGSNSGYTLNLHYEQSDWLRPDDDREIIYTAISGPSDYDERLYRDCIENFLCQEHLHRVQLKSEEP
;
A
#
# COMPACT_ATOMS: atom_id res chain seq x y z
N MET A 1 -18.44 -14.88 0.86
CA MET A 1 -17.20 -15.44 0.30
C MET A 1 -16.21 -14.28 0.38
N ASN A 2 -15.17 -14.37 1.21
CA ASN A 2 -14.16 -13.30 1.25
C ASN A 2 -13.35 -13.42 -0.03
N ASP A 3 -13.41 -12.39 -0.87
CA ASP A 3 -12.58 -12.33 -2.06
C ASP A 3 -11.12 -12.15 -1.61
N TRP A 4 -10.15 -12.66 -2.39
CA TRP A 4 -8.73 -12.55 -2.03
C TRP A 4 -8.30 -11.10 -1.74
N GLU A 5 -8.86 -10.15 -2.50
CA GLU A 5 -8.65 -8.71 -2.33
C GLU A 5 -9.09 -8.15 -0.97
N ASP A 6 -10.01 -8.83 -0.25
CA ASP A 6 -10.45 -8.42 1.09
C ASP A 6 -9.34 -8.54 2.12
N ARG A 7 -8.29 -9.32 1.83
CA ARG A 7 -7.14 -9.48 2.71
C ARG A 7 -6.36 -8.20 2.87
N TYR A 8 -6.34 -7.31 1.88
CA TYR A 8 -5.64 -6.02 2.00
C TYR A 8 -6.37 -5.05 2.95
N VAL A 9 -7.69 -5.21 3.14
CA VAL A 9 -8.52 -4.27 3.91
C VAL A 9 -8.11 -4.26 5.37
N GLY A 10 -7.90 -3.08 5.94
CA GLY A 10 -7.56 -2.91 7.35
C GLY A 10 -6.47 -1.89 7.58
N HIS A 11 -5.85 -1.97 8.76
CA HIS A 11 -4.73 -1.13 9.17
C HIS A 11 -3.46 -1.98 9.27
N TRP A 12 -2.39 -1.50 8.67
CA TRP A 12 -1.10 -2.17 8.56
C TRP A 12 -0.01 -1.24 9.06
N SER A 13 0.96 -1.75 9.81
CA SER A 13 2.08 -0.97 10.31
C SER A 13 3.35 -1.81 10.42
N ASP A 14 4.49 -1.16 10.20
CA ASP A 14 5.82 -1.75 10.42
C ASP A 14 6.29 -1.63 11.89
N GLY A 15 5.52 -0.94 12.74
CA GLY A 15 5.87 -0.70 14.15
C GLY A 15 7.01 0.31 14.37
N VAL A 16 7.60 0.86 13.31
CA VAL A 16 8.70 1.84 13.38
C VAL A 16 8.30 3.23 12.89
N GLY A 17 7.16 3.35 12.20
CA GLY A 17 6.57 4.65 11.86
C GLY A 17 5.73 4.66 10.59
N THR A 18 5.82 3.63 9.75
CA THR A 18 4.98 3.54 8.55
C THR A 18 3.64 2.90 8.87
N GLU A 19 2.57 3.49 8.36
CA GLU A 19 1.22 2.95 8.47
C GLU A 19 0.49 3.04 7.13
N ILE A 20 -0.24 1.97 6.78
CA ILE A 20 -1.10 1.91 5.61
C ILE A 20 -2.52 1.53 6.05
N LYS A 21 -3.50 2.32 5.64
CA LYS A 21 -4.93 2.05 5.85
C LYS A 21 -5.59 1.78 4.52
N VAL A 22 -6.24 0.64 4.38
CA VAL A 22 -6.91 0.20 3.16
C VAL A 22 -8.39 0.06 3.43
N VAL A 23 -9.21 0.76 2.63
CA VAL A 23 -10.67 0.72 2.68
C VAL A 23 -11.19 0.23 1.33
N LYS A 24 -12.03 -0.81 1.34
CA LYS A 24 -12.71 -1.29 0.13
C LYS A 24 -13.94 -0.43 -0.15
N LEU A 25 -14.04 0.10 -1.37
CA LEU A 25 -15.23 0.81 -1.84
C LEU A 25 -16.24 -0.15 -2.48
N HIS A 26 -15.74 -0.96 -3.41
CA HIS A 26 -16.47 -2.03 -4.07
C HIS A 26 -15.47 -3.01 -4.69
N LYS A 27 -15.96 -4.00 -5.44
CA LYS A 27 -15.10 -4.99 -6.11
C LYS A 27 -13.97 -4.30 -6.88
N HIS A 28 -12.73 -4.74 -6.65
CA HIS A 28 -11.51 -4.24 -7.26
C HIS A 28 -11.15 -2.77 -7.01
N LYS A 29 -11.89 -2.01 -6.20
CA LYS A 29 -11.64 -0.58 -5.97
C LYS A 29 -11.54 -0.26 -4.50
N PHE A 30 -10.46 0.44 -4.16
CA PHE A 30 -10.05 0.71 -2.79
C PHE A 30 -9.59 2.16 -2.65
N LEU A 31 -9.54 2.62 -1.41
CA LEU A 31 -8.85 3.83 -1.00
C LEU A 31 -7.73 3.42 -0.06
N VAL A 32 -6.55 3.98 -0.29
CA VAL A 32 -5.37 3.76 0.55
C VAL A 32 -4.89 5.07 1.12
N SER A 33 -4.78 5.12 2.43
CA SER A 33 -4.09 6.20 3.13
C SER A 33 -2.75 5.71 3.64
N TYR A 34 -1.69 6.49 3.40
CA TYR A 34 -0.32 6.18 3.79
C TYR A 34 0.16 7.23 4.79
N PHE A 35 0.83 6.79 5.85
CA PHE A 35 1.35 7.66 6.89
C PHE A 35 2.79 7.31 7.21
N ARG A 36 3.54 8.33 7.62
CA ARG A 36 4.85 8.20 8.22
C ARG A 36 4.87 9.02 9.50
N ASP A 37 5.23 8.39 10.60
CA ASP A 37 5.23 8.96 11.95
C ASP A 37 3.87 9.60 12.32
N GLY A 38 2.78 8.93 11.92
CA GLY A 38 1.41 9.37 12.16
C GLY A 38 0.94 10.57 11.31
N GLN A 39 1.75 11.03 10.35
CA GLN A 39 1.40 12.11 9.44
C GLN A 39 1.25 11.60 8.00
N PRO A 40 0.28 12.10 7.22
CA PRO A 40 0.21 11.78 5.81
C PRO A 40 1.40 12.38 5.08
N VAL A 41 2.06 11.54 4.29
CA VAL A 41 3.15 11.95 3.41
C VAL A 41 2.61 12.94 2.37
N GLN A 42 3.29 14.06 2.22
CA GLN A 42 2.94 15.05 1.20
C GLN A 42 3.49 14.60 -0.15
N ARG A 43 2.75 14.88 -1.22
CA ARG A 43 3.16 14.56 -2.59
C ARG A 43 3.41 15.86 -3.37
N PRO A 44 4.63 16.42 -3.35
CA PRO A 44 4.94 17.71 -3.98
C PRO A 44 4.64 17.76 -5.48
N TRP A 45 4.86 16.65 -6.19
CA TRP A 45 4.53 16.50 -7.61
C TRP A 45 3.03 16.56 -7.91
N LEU A 46 2.18 16.44 -6.89
CA LEU A 46 0.73 16.58 -7.00
C LEU A 46 0.21 17.81 -6.25
N GLY A 47 1.01 18.88 -6.19
CA GLY A 47 0.65 20.13 -5.52
C GLY A 47 0.50 19.96 -4.01
N ASP A 48 1.43 19.23 -3.39
CA ASP A 48 1.45 18.91 -1.96
C ASP A 48 0.16 18.26 -1.46
N ARG A 49 -0.49 17.44 -2.31
CA ARG A 49 -1.65 16.67 -1.86
C ARG A 49 -1.21 15.60 -0.87
N PRO A 50 -1.89 15.46 0.28
CA PRO A 50 -1.56 14.42 1.24
C PRO A 50 -1.86 13.02 0.67
N SER A 51 -1.16 12.02 1.18
CA SER A 51 -1.38 10.60 0.88
C SER A 51 -2.59 10.01 1.63
N ILE A 52 -3.71 10.73 1.60
CA ILE A 52 -4.99 10.30 2.17
C ILE A 52 -5.92 9.89 1.04
N ASP A 53 -6.61 8.77 1.23
CA ASP A 53 -7.63 8.25 0.33
C ASP A 53 -7.19 8.21 -1.14
N MET A 54 -5.97 7.72 -1.37
CA MET A 54 -5.42 7.53 -2.70
C MET A 54 -6.19 6.40 -3.40
N PRO A 55 -6.63 6.59 -4.65
CA PRO A 55 -7.28 5.53 -5.41
C PRO A 55 -6.38 4.31 -5.54
N ALA A 56 -6.95 3.13 -5.34
CA ALA A 56 -6.25 1.87 -5.54
C ALA A 56 -7.13 0.85 -6.26
N THR A 57 -6.49 -0.02 -7.04
CA THR A 57 -7.15 -1.05 -7.83
C THR A 57 -6.49 -2.39 -7.58
N TYR A 58 -7.32 -3.42 -7.37
CA TYR A 58 -6.86 -4.80 -7.40
C TYR A 58 -7.09 -5.37 -8.80
N ILE A 59 -6.02 -5.83 -9.43
CA ILE A 59 -6.01 -6.35 -10.79
C ILE A 59 -5.70 -7.84 -10.71
N VAL A 60 -6.43 -8.65 -11.46
CA VAL A 60 -6.14 -10.07 -11.63
C VAL A 60 -5.91 -10.31 -13.11
N ASP A 61 -4.66 -10.58 -13.46
CA ASP A 61 -4.25 -10.99 -14.79
C ASP A 61 -3.96 -12.50 -14.80
N PRO A 62 -4.60 -13.29 -15.68
CA PRO A 62 -4.36 -14.74 -15.75
C PRO A 62 -2.92 -15.16 -16.10
N LEU A 63 -2.12 -14.26 -16.68
CA LEU A 63 -0.75 -14.51 -17.13
C LEU A 63 0.28 -13.94 -16.15
N GLU A 64 0.02 -12.74 -15.63
CA GLU A 64 0.97 -12.00 -14.79
C GLU A 64 0.68 -12.13 -13.28
N GLY A 65 -0.47 -12.69 -12.91
CA GLY A 65 -0.89 -12.85 -11.50
C GLY A 65 -1.77 -11.71 -11.01
N ASP A 66 -1.82 -11.51 -9.70
CA ASP A 66 -2.57 -10.41 -9.09
C ASP A 66 -1.68 -9.27 -8.62
N ASP A 67 -2.17 -8.04 -8.76
CA ASP A 67 -1.50 -6.83 -8.30
C ASP A 67 -2.48 -5.91 -7.56
N PHE A 68 -1.98 -5.21 -6.56
CA PHE A 68 -2.71 -4.20 -5.79
C PHE A 68 -2.00 -2.86 -5.96
N GLU A 69 -2.49 -2.06 -6.90
CA GLU A 69 -1.84 -0.82 -7.31
C GLU A 69 -2.49 0.39 -6.64
N VAL A 70 -1.69 1.23 -5.98
CA VAL A 70 -2.11 2.50 -5.37
C VAL A 70 -1.57 3.67 -6.18
N GLU A 71 -2.43 4.58 -6.60
CA GLU A 71 -2.07 5.71 -7.48
C GLU A 71 -1.33 6.82 -6.73
N LEU A 72 -0.05 7.04 -7.06
CA LEU A 72 0.79 8.02 -6.36
C LEU A 72 0.75 9.42 -6.99
N SER A 73 0.68 9.55 -8.31
CA SER A 73 0.85 10.84 -9.01
C SER A 73 -0.37 11.31 -9.79
N GLY A 74 -1.57 10.84 -9.41
CA GLY A 74 -2.82 11.21 -10.08
C GLY A 74 -3.02 10.46 -11.41
N SER A 75 -4.21 10.61 -11.99
CA SER A 75 -4.66 9.73 -13.06
C SER A 75 -3.78 9.90 -14.30
N ASN A 76 -3.35 8.79 -14.92
CA ASN A 76 -2.46 8.71 -16.10
C ASN A 76 -0.97 9.01 -15.90
N SER A 77 -0.49 9.26 -14.68
CA SER A 77 0.95 9.42 -14.43
C SER A 77 1.73 8.10 -14.41
N GLY A 78 1.05 6.99 -14.13
CA GLY A 78 1.62 5.63 -14.16
C GLY A 78 2.52 5.25 -12.97
N TYR A 79 2.76 6.13 -12.00
CA TYR A 79 3.46 5.74 -10.78
C TYR A 79 2.50 5.14 -9.76
N THR A 80 2.82 3.92 -9.35
CA THR A 80 2.02 3.16 -8.40
C THR A 80 2.88 2.66 -7.24
N LEU A 81 2.28 2.65 -6.05
CA LEU A 81 2.76 1.86 -4.93
C LEU A 81 2.02 0.51 -5.00
N ASN A 82 2.76 -0.55 -5.24
CA ASN A 82 2.20 -1.90 -5.30
C ASN A 82 2.26 -2.52 -3.91
N LEU A 83 1.14 -3.10 -3.47
CA LEU A 83 1.06 -3.82 -2.21
C LEU A 83 1.03 -5.31 -2.50
N HIS A 84 1.93 -6.06 -1.88
CA HIS A 84 1.99 -7.52 -2.01
C HIS A 84 1.67 -8.15 -0.68
N TYR A 85 0.59 -8.94 -0.64
CA TYR A 85 0.15 -9.66 0.53
C TYR A 85 0.74 -11.07 0.57
N GLU A 86 1.25 -11.47 1.74
CA GLU A 86 1.60 -12.85 2.03
C GLU A 86 0.98 -13.31 3.36
N GLN A 87 0.59 -14.59 3.42
CA GLN A 87 -0.03 -15.19 4.60
C GLN A 87 0.94 -15.43 5.75
N SER A 88 2.24 -15.45 5.47
CA SER A 88 3.29 -15.72 6.46
C SER A 88 4.61 -15.13 5.97
N ASP A 89 5.38 -14.55 6.87
CA ASP A 89 6.72 -14.07 6.56
C ASP A 89 7.71 -15.25 6.55
N TRP A 90 8.08 -15.71 5.36
CA TRP A 90 9.05 -16.81 5.20
C TRP A 90 10.44 -16.50 5.77
N LEU A 91 10.78 -15.22 5.95
CA LEU A 91 12.03 -14.79 6.59
C LEU A 91 11.94 -14.84 8.11
N ARG A 92 10.71 -14.86 8.66
CA ARG A 92 10.41 -14.99 10.09
C ARG A 92 9.40 -16.11 10.29
N PRO A 93 9.79 -17.38 10.07
CA PRO A 93 8.87 -18.52 10.04
C PRO A 93 8.16 -18.81 11.38
N ASP A 94 8.63 -18.22 12.48
CA ASP A 94 7.97 -18.28 13.79
C ASP A 94 6.87 -17.20 13.95
N ASP A 95 6.71 -16.31 12.96
CA ASP A 95 5.70 -15.25 12.91
C ASP A 95 4.64 -15.58 11.86
N ASP A 96 3.57 -16.26 12.29
CA ASP A 96 2.40 -16.60 11.46
C ASP A 96 1.53 -15.37 11.09
N ARG A 97 2.04 -14.15 11.27
CA ARG A 97 1.31 -12.93 10.95
C ARG A 97 1.33 -12.70 9.44
N GLU A 98 0.17 -12.32 8.93
CA GLU A 98 0.04 -11.76 7.59
C GLU A 98 0.92 -10.53 7.43
N ILE A 99 1.50 -10.38 6.24
CA ILE A 99 2.35 -9.25 5.89
C ILE A 99 1.88 -8.56 4.61
N ILE A 100 2.17 -7.26 4.53
CA ILE A 100 2.24 -6.52 3.29
C ILE A 100 3.67 -5.98 3.12
N TYR A 101 4.24 -6.19 1.94
CA TYR A 101 5.42 -5.45 1.51
C TYR A 101 5.07 -4.60 0.28
N THR A 102 5.94 -3.64 0.00
CA THR A 102 5.68 -2.62 -1.03
C THR A 102 6.72 -2.62 -2.12
N ALA A 103 6.29 -2.33 -3.34
CA ALA A 103 7.16 -2.00 -4.47
C ALA A 103 6.68 -0.71 -5.12
N ILE A 104 7.54 -0.08 -5.93
CA ILE A 104 7.18 1.07 -6.76
C ILE A 104 7.28 0.68 -8.22
N SER A 105 6.21 0.92 -8.98
CA SER A 105 6.22 0.86 -10.44
C SER A 105 6.07 2.27 -11.02
N GLY A 106 6.55 2.45 -12.25
CA GLY A 106 6.46 3.71 -12.98
C GLY A 106 6.12 3.47 -14.46
N PRO A 107 5.75 4.53 -15.20
CA PRO A 107 5.45 4.43 -16.61
C PRO A 107 6.70 4.18 -17.45
N SER A 108 6.52 3.80 -18.71
CA SER A 108 7.62 3.60 -19.66
C SER A 108 8.43 4.88 -19.95
N ASP A 109 7.79 6.05 -19.86
CA ASP A 109 8.44 7.37 -19.99
C ASP A 109 8.87 7.91 -18.62
N TYR A 110 9.65 7.10 -17.89
CA TYR A 110 10.03 7.38 -16.52
C TYR A 110 10.71 8.76 -16.34
N ASP A 111 10.20 9.55 -15.41
CA ASP A 111 10.90 10.66 -14.77
C ASP A 111 11.70 10.11 -13.59
N GLU A 112 13.04 10.16 -13.68
CA GLU A 112 13.95 9.65 -12.66
C GLU A 112 13.78 10.36 -11.31
N ARG A 113 13.52 11.67 -11.34
CA ARG A 113 13.41 12.47 -10.12
C ARG A 113 12.12 12.10 -9.39
N LEU A 114 11.01 12.04 -10.12
CA LEU A 114 9.74 11.63 -9.53
C LEU A 114 9.79 10.19 -9.02
N TYR A 115 10.42 9.27 -9.78
CA TYR A 115 10.60 7.90 -9.33
C TYR A 115 11.38 7.80 -8.01
N ARG A 116 12.48 8.54 -7.91
CA ARG A 116 13.29 8.64 -6.68
C ARG A 116 12.47 9.20 -5.52
N ASP A 117 11.75 10.29 -5.76
CA ASP A 117 10.89 10.91 -4.74
C ASP A 117 9.81 9.92 -4.26
N CYS A 118 9.22 9.12 -5.17
CA CYS A 118 8.28 8.05 -4.80
C CYS A 118 8.93 6.98 -3.93
N ILE A 119 10.13 6.50 -4.29
CA ILE A 119 10.86 5.50 -3.50
C ILE A 119 11.16 6.03 -2.10
N GLU A 120 11.76 7.20 -2.00
CA GLU A 120 12.21 7.77 -0.72
C GLU A 120 11.03 8.01 0.23
N ASN A 121 9.86 8.35 -0.31
CA ASN A 121 8.69 8.70 0.49
C ASN A 121 7.73 7.54 0.76
N PHE A 122 7.62 6.55 -0.13
CA PHE A 122 6.56 5.52 -0.06
C PHE A 122 7.06 4.08 0.06
N LEU A 123 8.31 3.78 -0.35
CA LEU A 123 8.83 2.43 -0.21
C LEU A 123 9.01 2.09 1.28
N CYS A 124 8.39 0.99 1.72
CA CYS A 124 8.55 0.48 3.07
C CYS A 124 9.87 -0.29 3.17
N GLN A 125 10.63 -0.06 4.24
CA GLN A 125 11.87 -0.79 4.51
C GLN A 125 11.62 -2.13 5.19
N GLU A 126 10.53 -2.22 5.96
CA GLU A 126 10.13 -3.39 6.71
C GLU A 126 8.76 -3.89 6.22
N HIS A 127 8.46 -5.16 6.50
CA HIS A 127 7.15 -5.73 6.29
C HIS A 127 6.13 -5.06 7.22
N LEU A 128 4.98 -4.70 6.66
CA LEU A 128 3.85 -4.17 7.41
C LEU A 128 3.02 -5.34 7.94
N HIS A 129 2.69 -5.31 9.22
CA HIS A 129 1.83 -6.30 9.86
C HIS A 129 0.46 -5.70 10.15
N ARG A 130 -0.58 -6.54 10.13
CA ARG A 130 -1.93 -6.10 10.46
C ARG A 130 -1.99 -5.62 11.91
N VAL A 131 -2.43 -4.38 12.10
CA VAL A 131 -2.66 -3.82 13.43
C VAL A 131 -3.97 -4.39 13.97
N GLN A 132 -3.88 -5.22 15.01
CA GLN A 132 -5.06 -5.60 15.77
C GLN A 132 -5.53 -4.38 16.56
N LEU A 133 -6.68 -3.81 16.15
CA LEU A 133 -7.39 -2.89 17.02
C LEU A 133 -7.75 -3.69 18.28
N LYS A 134 -7.14 -3.34 19.41
CA LYS A 134 -7.61 -3.86 20.71
C LYS A 134 -9.08 -3.50 20.80
N SER A 135 -9.95 -4.50 20.82
CA SER A 135 -11.32 -4.32 21.24
C SER A 135 -11.25 -3.65 22.62
N GLU A 136 -11.73 -2.42 22.74
CA GLU A 136 -12.05 -1.86 24.05
C GLU A 136 -13.13 -2.77 24.63
N GLU A 137 -12.76 -3.62 25.59
CA GLU A 137 -13.73 -4.36 26.39
C GLU A 137 -14.56 -3.34 27.20
N PRO A 138 -15.90 -3.51 27.25
CA PRO A 138 -16.80 -2.61 27.97
C PRO A 138 -16.65 -2.67 29.50
#